data_AF-A0A947CRP7-F1
#
_entry.id   AF-A0A947CRP7-F1
#
_cell.length_a   1.000
_cell.length_b   1.000
_cell.length_c   1.000
_cell.angle_alpha   90.00
_cell.angle_beta   90.00
_cell.angle_gamma   90.00
#
_symmetry.space_group_name_H-M   'P 1'
#
loop_
_entity.id
_entity.type
_entity.pdbx_description
1 polymer ?
#
loop_
_entity_poly.entity_id
_entity_poly.type
_entity_poly.pdbx_seq_one_letter_code
_entity_poly.pdbx_strand_id
1 'polypeptide(L)' 'MPDLERQIAAGTVDPVYVLGVKDALLAERVVSALRDQVVPEAVRGFNYDVVEPGRASADVILAAATTLPMMAERR' A
#
# COMPACT_ATOMS: atom_id res chain seq x y z
N MET A 1 9.93 3.90 11.09
CA MET A 1 10.27 2.53 11.55
C MET A 1 11.47 2.06 10.74
N PRO A 2 12.70 2.27 11.24
CA PRO A 2 13.90 2.21 10.40
C PRO A 2 14.15 0.87 9.71
N ASP A 3 13.74 -0.24 10.33
CA ASP A 3 13.92 -1.57 9.76
C ASP A 3 12.96 -1.84 8.61
N LEU A 4 11.69 -1.47 8.76
CA LEU A 4 10.68 -1.61 7.72
C LEU A 4 11.01 -0.72 6.50
N GLU A 5 11.40 0.54 6.73
CA GLU A 5 11.82 1.44 5.65
C GLU A 5 13.00 0.87 4.85
N ARG A 6 13.96 0.20 5.53
CA ARG A 6 15.07 -0.50 4.86
C ARG A 6 14.62 -1.72 4.08
N GLN A 7 13.69 -2.52 4.61
CA GLN A 7 13.13 -3.68 3.89
C GLN A 7 12.38 -3.25 2.63
N ILE A 8 11.56 -2.21 2.73
CA ILE A 8 10.84 -1.61 1.59
C ILE A 8 11.82 -1.14 0.53
N ALA A 9 12.84 -0.37 0.91
CA ALA A 9 13.87 0.10 -0.02
C ALA A 9 14.65 -1.04 -0.69
N ALA A 10 14.78 -2.19 -0.02
CA ALA A 10 15.39 -3.40 -0.58
C ALA A 10 14.42 -4.23 -1.45
N GLY A 11 13.18 -3.76 -1.66
CA GLY A 11 12.14 -4.49 -2.40
C GLY A 11 11.58 -5.70 -1.67
N THR A 12 11.90 -5.86 -0.37
CA THR A 12 11.35 -6.92 0.46
C THR A 12 10.01 -6.44 1.01
N VAL A 13 8.94 -6.77 0.30
CA VAL A 13 7.58 -6.33 0.61
C VAL A 13 6.66 -7.53 0.84
N ASP A 14 6.00 -7.54 1.98
CA ASP A 14 4.97 -8.52 2.37
C ASP A 14 3.60 -8.13 1.80
N PRO A 15 2.68 -9.09 1.62
CA PRO A 15 1.38 -8.82 1.01
C PRO A 15 0.42 -8.02 1.92
N VAL A 16 0.63 -8.01 3.24
CA VAL A 16 -0.28 -7.35 4.20
C VAL A 16 0.51 -6.70 5.33
N TYR A 17 0.17 -5.45 5.64
CA TYR A 17 0.74 -4.69 6.75
C TYR A 17 -0.36 -4.18 7.69
N VAL A 18 -0.12 -4.26 8.99
CA VAL A 18 -0.96 -3.63 10.03
C VAL A 18 -0.12 -2.61 10.79
N LEU A 19 -0.42 -1.33 10.61
CA LEU A 19 0.35 -0.23 11.23
C LEU A 19 -0.30 0.22 12.54
N GLY A 20 0.20 -0.30 13.67
CA GLY A 20 -0.20 0.11 15.02
C GLY A 20 0.53 1.36 15.51
N VAL A 21 0.47 2.47 14.77
CA VAL A 21 1.21 3.71 15.08
C VAL A 21 0.31 4.77 15.71
N LYS A 22 0.86 5.54 16.67
CA LYS A 22 0.16 6.66 17.32
C LYS A 22 0.38 8.00 16.62
N ASP A 23 1.42 8.09 15.79
CA ASP A 23 1.80 9.29 15.07
C ASP A 23 1.40 9.14 13.59
N ALA A 24 0.51 10.01 13.13
CA ALA A 24 0.00 10.01 11.77
C ALA A 24 1.11 10.26 10.73
N LEU A 25 2.10 11.09 11.05
CA LEU A 25 3.21 11.39 10.14
C LEU A 25 4.07 10.15 9.90
N LEU A 26 4.28 9.34 10.94
CA LEU A 26 5.00 8.07 10.80
C LEU A 26 4.23 7.07 9.94
N ALA A 27 2.90 7.02 10.06
CA ALA A 27 2.06 6.18 9.21
C ALA A 27 2.20 6.59 7.74
N GLU A 28 2.02 7.89 7.45
CA GLU A 28 2.04 8.45 6.11
C GLU A 28 3.40 8.23 5.42
N ARG A 29 4.50 8.38 6.16
CA ARG A 29 5.85 8.09 5.65
C ARG A 29 6.00 6.64 5.19
N VAL A 30 5.54 5.68 5.99
CA VAL A 30 5.64 4.25 5.67
C VAL A 30 4.73 3.91 4.48
N VAL A 31 3.49 4.40 4.49
CA VAL A 31 2.53 4.17 3.39
C VAL A 31 3.05 4.76 2.08
N SER A 32 3.61 5.98 2.12
CA SER A 32 4.20 6.62 0.94
C SER A 32 5.40 5.83 0.41
N ALA A 33 6.30 5.37 1.29
CA ALA A 33 7.44 4.54 0.89
C ALA A 33 7.00 3.21 0.25
N LEU A 34 6.00 2.54 0.83
CA LEU A 34 5.41 1.32 0.25
C LEU A 34 4.81 1.58 -1.13
N ARG A 35 3.93 2.59 -1.24
CA ARG A 35 3.27 2.97 -2.50
C ARG A 35 4.30 3.27 -3.57
N ASP A 36 5.32 4.06 -3.25
CA ASP A 36 6.33 4.47 -4.21
C ASP A 36 7.20 3.30 -4.67
N GLN A 37 7.44 2.32 -3.79
CA GLN A 37 8.17 1.09 -4.10
C GLN A 37 7.36 0.11 -4.95
N VAL A 38 6.06 -0.06 -4.66
CA VAL A 38 5.25 -1.14 -5.28
C VAL A 38 4.41 -0.66 -6.46
N VAL A 39 4.01 0.61 -6.50
CA VAL A 39 3.17 1.19 -7.55
C VAL A 39 3.81 2.48 -8.05
N PRO A 40 4.64 2.39 -9.11
CA PRO A 40 5.24 3.55 -9.76
C PRO A 40 4.18 4.56 -10.20
N GLU A 41 4.52 5.85 -10.16
CA GLU A 41 3.57 6.95 -10.39
C GLU A 41 2.76 6.80 -11.70
N ALA A 42 3.42 6.36 -12.77
CA ALA A 42 2.81 6.18 -14.09
C ALA A 42 1.61 5.21 -14.13
N VAL A 43 1.51 4.29 -13.18
CA VAL A 43 0.48 3.24 -13.15
C VAL A 43 -0.44 3.34 -11.92
N ARG A 44 -0.25 4.34 -11.05
CA ARG A 44 -1.06 4.52 -9.83
C ARG A 44 -2.54 4.71 -10.10
N GLY A 45 -2.90 5.39 -11.18
CA GLY A 45 -4.30 5.63 -11.53
C GLY A 45 -5.13 4.35 -11.75
N PHE A 46 -4.47 3.20 -11.94
CA PHE A 46 -5.12 1.89 -12.13
C PHE A 46 -4.90 0.92 -10.97
N ASN A 47 -3.82 1.12 -10.22
CA ASN A 47 -3.28 0.13 -9.29
C ASN A 47 -3.15 0.66 -7.86
N TYR A 48 -3.77 1.79 -7.51
CA TYR A 48 -3.72 2.33 -6.15
C TYR A 48 -5.09 2.80 -5.71
N ASP A 49 -5.60 2.16 -4.65
CA ASP A 49 -6.89 2.46 -4.05
C ASP A 49 -6.69 2.98 -2.63
N VAL A 50 -7.43 4.03 -2.27
CA VAL A 50 -7.50 4.52 -0.88
C VAL A 50 -8.92 4.33 -0.39
N VAL A 51 -9.05 3.59 0.72
CA VAL A 51 -10.34 3.32 1.35
C VAL A 51 -10.35 3.96 2.73
N GLU A 52 -11.29 4.88 2.96
CA GLU A 52 -11.48 5.49 4.28
C GLU A 52 -12.38 4.61 5.17
N PRO A 53 -12.20 4.66 6.50
CA PRO A 53 -13.09 3.96 7.43
C PRO A 53 -14.56 4.28 7.19
N GLY A 54 -15.40 3.24 7.16
CA GLY A 54 -16.84 3.37 6.99
C GLY A 54 -17.33 3.69 5.58
N ARG A 55 -16.44 3.83 4.58
CA ARG A 55 -16.83 4.07 3.18
C ARG A 55 -17.01 2.80 2.35
N ALA A 56 -16.45 1.66 2.78
CA ALA A 56 -16.48 0.41 2.05
C ALA A 56 -16.69 -0.80 2.97
N SER A 57 -17.29 -1.86 2.45
CA SER A 57 -17.37 -3.16 3.11
C SER A 57 -16.07 -3.95 2.92
N ALA A 58 -15.90 -5.00 3.73
CA ALA A 58 -14.77 -5.92 3.58
C ALA A 58 -14.72 -6.56 2.17
N ASP A 59 -15.87 -6.88 1.59
CA ASP A 59 -15.96 -7.47 0.25
C ASP A 59 -15.41 -6.54 -0.83
N VAL A 60 -15.65 -5.22 -0.72
CA VAL A 60 -15.11 -4.22 -1.66
C VAL A 60 -13.60 -4.15 -1.55
N ILE A 61 -13.05 -4.17 -0.33
CA ILE A 61 -11.60 -4.16 -0.10
C ILE A 61 -10.96 -5.44 -0.67
N LEU A 62 -11.57 -6.60 -0.42
CA LEU A 62 -11.09 -7.88 -0.92
C LEU A 62 -11.14 -7.95 -2.46
N ALA A 63 -12.21 -7.46 -3.07
CA ALA A 63 -12.32 -7.39 -4.53
C ALA A 63 -11.22 -6.51 -5.13
N ALA A 64 -10.92 -5.35 -4.53
CA ALA A 64 -9.82 -4.49 -4.98
C ALA A 64 -8.47 -5.20 -4.86
N ALA A 65 -8.17 -5.81 -3.71
CA ALA A 65 -6.90 -6.50 -3.45
C ALA A 65 -6.66 -7.74 -4.33
N THR A 66 -7.73 -8.40 -4.79
CA THR A 66 -7.66 -9.60 -5.65
C THR A 66 -7.73 -9.30 -7.15
N THR A 67 -7.99 -8.04 -7.52
CA THR A 67 -8.02 -7.64 -8.93
C THR A 67 -6.61 -7.64 -9.50
N LEU A 68 -6.42 -8.24 -10.68
CA LEU A 68 -5.10 -8.28 -11.32
C LEU A 68 -4.55 -6.86 -11.56
N PRO A 69 -3.25 -6.62 -11.28
CA PRO A 69 -2.61 -5.35 -11.60
C PRO A 69 -2.62 -5.06 -13.10
N MET A 70 -2.83 -3.81 -13.48
CA MET A 70 -2.76 -3.35 -14.86
C MET A 70 -1.40 -2.76 -15.19
N MET A 71 -0.69 -3.36 -16.14
CA MET A 71 0.63 -2.90 -16.62
C MET A 71 1.67 -2.75 -15.49
N ALA A 72 1.54 -3.54 -14.43
CA ALA A 72 2.40 -3.51 -13.25
C ALA A 72 2.55 -4.93 -12.66
N GLU A 73 3.54 -5.13 -11.78
CA GLU A 73 3.71 -6.38 -11.04
C GLU A 73 2.79 -6.46 -9.81
N ARG A 74 2.49 -5.32 -9.18
CA ARG A 74 1.73 -5.19 -7.94
C ARG A 74 0.72 -4.04 -8.02
N ARG A 75 -0.29 -4.08 -7.16
CA ARG A 75 -1.25 -3.01 -6.88
C ARG A 75 -1.39 -2.84 -5.36
#